data_AF-A0A1C5IN46-F1
#
_entry.id   AF-A0A1C5IN46-F1
#
_cell.length_a   1.000
_cell.length_b   1.000
_cell.length_c   1.000
_cell.angle_alpha   90.00
_cell.angle_beta   90.00
_cell.angle_gamma   90.00
#
_symmetry.space_group_name_H-M   'P 1'
#
loop_
_entity.id
_entity.type
_entity.pdbx_description
1 polymer ?
#
loop_
_entity_poly.entity_id
_entity_poly.type
_entity_poly.pdbx_seq_one_letter_code
_entity_poly.pdbx_strand_id
1 'polypeptide(L)'
;MSAMLRATVRVLAAFALLIGVGVGTLAVAGPAHAGWSAADRVTVTRTGGFAGVSEQYTVCSTTVHIYTVDLMSMAASREFRRLSPSYPAATGADLFTYAVTVEYRGGYTRTVTTQDTAEAPQVLWEVIDTTMLIDRELVAAPVN
;
A
#
# COMPACT_ATOMS: atom_id res chain seq x y z
N MET A 1 -46.72 -27.14 -5.78
CA MET A 1 -48.17 -26.87 -5.89
C MET A 1 -48.45 -25.60 -5.08
N SER A 2 -48.18 -24.41 -5.61
CA SER A 2 -48.98 -23.61 -6.56
C SER A 2 -50.27 -23.05 -5.95
N ALA A 3 -50.26 -21.76 -5.61
CA ALA A 3 -51.35 -20.76 -5.71
C ALA A 3 -50.87 -19.47 -5.02
N MET A 4 -50.36 -18.45 -5.71
CA MET A 4 -51.10 -17.41 -6.44
C MET A 4 -52.33 -16.87 -5.70
N LEU A 5 -52.22 -15.67 -5.12
CA LEU A 5 -53.37 -14.79 -4.95
C LEU A 5 -52.95 -13.33 -5.17
N ARG A 6 -53.36 -12.79 -6.33
CA ARG A 6 -53.37 -11.37 -6.68
C ARG A 6 -54.71 -10.77 -6.24
N ALA A 7 -54.69 -9.58 -5.63
CA ALA A 7 -55.76 -8.58 -5.63
C ALA A 7 -55.18 -7.32 -4.93
N THR A 8 -54.92 -6.15 -5.52
CA THR A 8 -55.55 -5.28 -6.53
C THR A 8 -56.88 -4.64 -6.11
N VAL A 9 -56.83 -3.56 -5.31
CA VAL A 9 -57.80 -2.42 -5.28
C VAL A 9 -57.00 -1.19 -4.76
N ARG A 10 -56.56 -0.17 -5.51
CA ARG A 10 -57.18 0.92 -6.31
C ARG A 10 -57.85 2.06 -5.49
N VAL A 11 -57.32 3.28 -5.72
CA VAL A 11 -57.90 4.65 -5.59
C VAL A 11 -58.05 5.18 -4.14
N LEU A 12 -57.50 6.32 -3.72
CA LEU A 12 -57.74 7.70 -4.19
C LEU A 12 -56.61 8.66 -3.79
N ALA A 13 -56.37 9.61 -4.68
CA ALA A 13 -55.39 10.68 -4.62
C ALA A 13 -55.72 11.74 -3.56
N ALA A 14 -54.69 12.34 -2.96
CA ALA A 14 -54.74 13.71 -2.49
C ALA A 14 -53.46 14.43 -2.91
N PHE A 15 -53.60 15.19 -3.99
CA PHE A 15 -52.67 16.16 -4.50
C PHE A 15 -52.48 17.26 -3.44
N ALA A 16 -51.31 17.34 -2.83
CA ALA A 16 -50.84 18.55 -2.15
C ALA A 16 -49.61 19.06 -2.89
N LEU A 17 -49.89 19.87 -3.89
CA LEU A 17 -48.96 20.73 -4.60
C LEU A 17 -48.40 21.74 -3.60
N LEU A 18 -47.16 21.54 -3.14
CA LEU A 18 -46.41 22.57 -2.43
C LEU A 18 -45.13 22.84 -3.22
N ILE A 19 -45.21 23.90 -4.03
CA ILE A 19 -44.12 24.51 -4.77
C ILE A 19 -43.15 25.07 -3.74
N GLY A 20 -42.22 24.24 -3.28
CA GLY A 20 -41.01 24.68 -2.61
C GLY A 20 -39.94 24.91 -3.68
N VAL A 21 -39.74 26.16 -4.07
CA VAL A 21 -38.51 26.59 -4.77
C VAL A 21 -37.36 26.45 -3.77
N GLY A 22 -36.89 25.22 -3.59
CA GLY A 22 -35.68 24.91 -2.86
C GLY A 22 -34.51 25.28 -3.76
N VAL A 23 -33.84 26.38 -3.42
CA VAL A 23 -32.56 26.79 -4.00
C VAL A 23 -31.64 25.57 -4.03
N GLY A 24 -31.40 25.05 -5.23
CA GLY A 24 -30.48 23.95 -5.46
C GLY A 24 -29.08 24.41 -5.09
N THR A 25 -28.62 24.05 -3.91
CA THR A 25 -27.19 23.98 -3.65
C THR A 25 -26.66 22.83 -4.50
N LEU A 26 -26.17 23.17 -5.69
CA LEU A 26 -25.25 22.31 -6.42
C LEU A 26 -24.03 22.15 -5.52
N ALA A 27 -24.05 21.14 -4.66
CA ALA A 27 -22.85 20.60 -4.06
C ALA A 27 -22.00 20.13 -5.24
N VAL A 28 -21.05 20.98 -5.65
CA VAL A 28 -19.98 20.59 -6.56
C VAL A 28 -19.28 19.45 -5.82
N ALA A 29 -19.60 18.21 -6.19
CA ALA A 29 -18.78 17.07 -5.86
C ALA A 29 -17.42 17.39 -6.47
N GLY A 30 -16.51 17.91 -5.63
CA GLY A 30 -15.12 18.08 -6.02
C GLY A 30 -14.64 16.74 -6.57
N PRO A 31 -13.74 16.73 -7.56
CA PRO A 31 -13.21 15.48 -8.07
C PRO A 31 -12.73 14.66 -6.89
N ALA A 32 -13.38 13.50 -6.69
CA ALA A 32 -12.88 12.47 -5.80
C ALA A 32 -11.55 12.06 -6.41
N HIS A 33 -10.48 12.72 -5.99
CA HIS A 33 -9.14 12.25 -6.26
C HIS A 33 -9.12 10.88 -5.60
N ALA A 34 -9.13 9.83 -6.42
CA ALA A 34 -8.72 8.51 -5.98
C ALA A 34 -7.25 8.66 -5.56
N GLY A 35 -7.05 9.17 -4.35
CA GLY A 35 -5.76 9.43 -3.78
C GLY A 35 -4.98 8.13 -3.77
N TRP A 36 -3.69 8.20 -4.04
CA TRP A 36 -2.85 7.02 -3.94
C TRP A 36 -2.95 6.46 -2.53
N SER A 37 -3.22 5.15 -2.43
CA SER A 37 -3.26 4.47 -1.14
C SER A 37 -1.96 4.69 -0.37
N ALA A 38 -2.05 5.05 0.91
CA ALA A 38 -0.86 5.10 1.75
C ALA A 38 -0.23 3.70 1.85
N ALA A 39 1.10 3.62 1.97
CA ALA A 39 1.77 2.38 2.36
C ALA A 39 1.35 2.02 3.79
N ASP A 40 1.08 0.74 4.04
CA ASP A 40 0.67 0.23 5.35
C ASP A 40 1.73 -0.70 5.96
N ARG A 41 2.37 -1.52 5.12
CA ARG A 41 3.45 -2.42 5.52
C ARG A 41 4.51 -2.50 4.44
N VAL A 42 5.76 -2.48 4.86
CA VAL A 42 6.93 -2.74 4.01
C VAL A 42 7.65 -3.96 4.56
N THR A 43 7.84 -4.96 3.73
CA THR A 43 8.59 -6.18 4.05
C THR A 43 9.76 -6.32 3.08
N VAL A 44 10.97 -6.45 3.60
CA VAL A 44 12.17 -6.75 2.82
C VAL A 44 12.59 -8.18 3.15
N THR A 45 12.61 -9.04 2.14
CA THR A 45 13.21 -10.37 2.25
C THR A 45 14.57 -10.35 1.58
N ARG A 46 15.62 -10.70 2.33
CA ARG A 46 17.01 -10.73 1.86
C ARG A 46 17.49 -12.17 1.84
N THR A 47 17.89 -12.66 0.66
CA THR A 47 18.38 -14.03 0.48
C THR A 47 19.73 -14.06 -0.22
N GLY A 48 20.55 -15.08 0.04
CA GLY A 48 21.81 -15.30 -0.67
C GLY A 48 23.05 -15.08 0.20
N GLY A 49 24.11 -14.56 -0.42
CA GLY A 49 25.45 -14.56 0.15
C GLY A 49 26.06 -15.97 0.23
N PHE A 50 27.34 -16.05 0.60
CA PHE A 50 28.13 -17.28 0.61
C PHE A 50 27.51 -18.42 1.46
N ALA A 51 26.87 -18.07 2.58
CA ALA A 51 26.28 -19.04 3.50
C ALA A 51 24.80 -19.37 3.20
N GLY A 52 24.18 -18.73 2.18
CA GLY A 52 22.76 -18.93 1.86
C GLY A 52 21.82 -18.40 2.95
N VAL A 53 22.06 -17.18 3.42
CA VAL A 53 21.23 -16.53 4.45
C VAL A 53 19.83 -16.24 3.90
N SER A 54 18.81 -16.30 4.77
CA SER A 54 17.45 -15.87 4.47
C SER A 54 16.89 -15.07 5.66
N GLU A 55 16.78 -13.77 5.48
CA GLU A 55 16.31 -12.82 6.49
C GLU A 55 15.05 -12.11 6.00
N GLN A 56 14.18 -11.74 6.94
CA GLN A 56 13.00 -10.95 6.66
C GLN A 56 12.90 -9.81 7.66
N TYR A 57 12.72 -8.59 7.14
CA TYR A 57 12.58 -7.36 7.91
C TYR A 57 11.22 -6.76 7.61
N THR A 58 10.45 -6.38 8.62
CA THR A 58 9.08 -5.88 8.42
C THR A 58 8.82 -4.64 9.25
N VAL A 59 8.37 -3.58 8.59
CA VAL A 59 7.94 -2.34 9.22
C VAL A 59 6.50 -2.06 8.85
N CYS A 60 5.67 -1.81 9.86
CA CYS A 60 4.27 -1.43 9.71
C CYS A 60 4.11 0.09 9.88
N SER A 61 3.04 0.66 9.36
CA SER A 61 2.71 2.08 9.52
C SER A 61 2.50 2.49 10.99
N THR A 62 2.24 1.51 11.86
CA THR A 62 2.10 1.67 13.32
C THR A 62 3.40 1.44 14.09
N THR A 63 4.51 1.07 13.42
CA THR A 63 5.80 0.86 14.08
C THR A 63 6.33 2.18 14.63
N VAL A 64 6.62 2.23 15.93
CA VAL A 64 7.14 3.44 16.59
C VAL A 64 8.65 3.53 16.36
N HIS A 65 9.05 4.29 15.33
CA HIS A 65 10.44 4.61 15.02
C HIS A 65 10.52 6.00 14.39
N ILE A 66 11.65 6.70 14.58
CA ILE A 66 11.86 8.05 14.04
C ILE A 66 11.76 8.10 12.51
N TYR A 67 12.05 6.98 11.83
CA TYR A 67 12.06 6.87 10.36
C TYR A 67 10.81 6.19 9.77
N THR A 68 9.86 5.73 10.59
CA THR A 68 8.68 5.01 10.06
C THR A 68 7.87 5.87 9.11
N VAL A 69 7.65 7.14 9.46
CA VAL A 69 6.85 8.07 8.63
C VAL A 69 7.52 8.30 7.27
N ASP A 70 8.84 8.52 7.28
CA ASP A 70 9.61 8.73 6.05
C ASP A 70 9.64 7.47 5.18
N LEU A 71 9.84 6.28 5.76
CA LEU A 71 9.76 5.00 5.05
C LEU A 71 8.40 4.82 4.36
N MET A 72 7.30 5.05 5.07
CA MET A 72 5.95 4.91 4.51
C MET A 72 5.69 5.94 3.41
N SER A 73 6.21 7.16 3.55
CA SER A 73 6.13 8.21 2.53
C SER A 73 6.91 7.83 1.27
N MET A 74 8.15 7.35 1.42
CA MET A 74 8.99 6.88 0.31
C MET A 74 8.35 5.71 -0.43
N ALA A 75 7.87 4.69 0.28
CA ALA A 75 7.19 3.54 -0.31
C ALA A 75 5.85 3.90 -0.98
N ALA A 76 5.16 4.93 -0.49
CA ALA A 76 3.94 5.45 -1.09
C ALA A 76 4.19 6.39 -2.29
N SER A 77 5.43 6.85 -2.47
CA SER A 77 5.80 7.85 -3.46
C SER A 77 5.54 7.40 -4.90
N ARG A 78 5.37 8.38 -5.79
CA ARG A 78 5.22 8.11 -7.23
C ARG A 78 6.45 7.42 -7.81
N GLU A 79 7.64 7.75 -7.30
CA GLU A 79 8.91 7.21 -7.77
C GLU A 79 8.98 5.72 -7.49
N PHE A 80 8.75 5.30 -6.23
CA PHE A 80 8.73 3.89 -5.84
C PHE A 80 7.64 3.10 -6.58
N ARG A 81 6.43 3.67 -6.69
CA ARG A 81 5.31 3.04 -7.40
C ARG A 81 5.56 2.83 -8.90
N ARG A 82 6.50 3.57 -9.49
CA ARG A 82 6.85 3.49 -10.92
C ARG A 82 8.05 2.61 -11.22
N LEU A 83 8.73 2.10 -10.20
CA LEU A 83 9.86 1.20 -10.38
C LEU A 83 9.50 0.01 -11.27
N SER A 84 10.43 -0.49 -12.06
CA SER A 84 10.28 -1.80 -12.69
C SER A 84 10.08 -2.88 -11.61
N PRO A 85 9.38 -3.99 -11.91
CA PRO A 85 9.22 -5.09 -10.96
C PRO A 85 10.54 -5.76 -10.56
N SER A 86 11.60 -5.62 -11.38
CA SER A 86 12.89 -6.26 -11.12
C SER A 86 14.06 -5.43 -11.67
N TYR A 87 15.18 -5.47 -10.95
CA TYR A 87 16.48 -4.90 -11.32
C TYR A 87 17.57 -5.97 -11.10
N PRO A 88 17.92 -6.75 -12.14
CA PRO A 88 18.96 -7.76 -12.02
C PRO A 88 20.35 -7.12 -11.98
N ALA A 89 21.27 -7.74 -11.25
CA ALA A 89 22.68 -7.39 -11.30
C ALA A 89 23.39 -8.11 -12.47
N ALA A 90 24.62 -7.69 -12.75
CA ALA A 90 25.52 -8.49 -13.56
C ALA A 90 25.85 -9.82 -12.85
N THR A 91 26.20 -10.84 -13.61
CA THR A 91 26.55 -12.16 -13.06
C THR A 91 27.70 -12.06 -12.05
N GLY A 92 27.49 -12.60 -10.86
CA GLY A 92 28.49 -12.68 -9.80
C GLY A 92 28.16 -13.81 -8.83
N ALA A 93 29.19 -14.38 -8.21
CA ALA A 93 29.00 -15.29 -7.08
C ALA A 93 28.64 -14.50 -5.81
N ASP A 94 27.93 -15.13 -4.88
CA ASP A 94 27.69 -14.64 -3.52
C ASP A 94 26.94 -13.30 -3.38
N LEU A 95 26.09 -12.96 -4.34
CA LEU A 95 25.24 -11.76 -4.26
C LEU A 95 24.03 -12.01 -3.34
N PHE A 96 23.61 -10.97 -2.60
CA PHE A 96 22.30 -10.95 -1.97
C PHE A 96 21.22 -10.51 -2.97
N THR A 97 20.05 -11.12 -2.85
CA THR A 97 18.81 -10.74 -3.54
C THR A 97 17.87 -10.15 -2.50
N TYR A 98 17.21 -9.05 -2.87
CA TYR A 98 16.24 -8.34 -2.05
C TYR A 98 14.90 -8.38 -2.74
N ALA A 99 13.86 -8.81 -2.03
CA ALA A 99 12.47 -8.68 -2.45
C ALA A 99 11.76 -7.69 -1.52
N VAL A 100 11.44 -6.52 -2.04
CA VAL A 100 10.71 -5.47 -1.31
C VAL A 100 9.23 -5.60 -1.64
N THR A 101 8.42 -5.96 -0.66
CA THR A 101 6.98 -6.06 -0.78
C THR A 101 6.32 -4.95 0.03
N VAL A 102 5.54 -4.11 -0.65
CA VAL A 102 4.77 -3.02 -0.04
C VAL A 102 3.30 -3.35 -0.13
N GLU A 103 2.65 -3.48 1.02
CA GLU A 103 1.20 -3.56 1.15
C GLU A 103 0.66 -2.15 1.39
N TYR A 104 -0.34 -1.76 0.60
CA TYR A 104 -0.97 -0.44 0.68
C TYR A 104 -2.36 -0.54 1.28
N ARG A 105 -2.82 0.56 1.89
CA ARG A 105 -4.20 0.68 2.39
C ARG A 105 -5.20 0.42 1.27
N GLY A 106 -6.06 -0.57 1.45
CA GLY A 106 -6.97 -1.06 0.42
C GLY A 106 -6.56 -2.40 -0.21
N GLY A 107 -5.51 -3.05 0.31
CA GLY A 107 -5.16 -4.43 -0.02
C GLY A 107 -4.38 -4.62 -1.32
N TYR A 108 -3.98 -3.53 -1.98
CA TYR A 108 -3.06 -3.60 -3.11
C TYR A 108 -1.65 -3.89 -2.60
N THR A 109 -0.93 -4.78 -3.28
CA THR A 109 0.46 -5.13 -2.95
C THR A 109 1.35 -4.93 -4.17
N ARG A 110 2.56 -4.43 -3.94
CA ARG A 110 3.61 -4.32 -4.96
C ARG A 110 4.88 -4.99 -4.47
N THR A 111 5.45 -5.83 -5.31
CA THR A 111 6.78 -6.42 -5.05
C THR A 111 7.77 -5.91 -6.09
N VAL A 112 8.94 -5.49 -5.63
CA VAL A 112 10.10 -5.09 -6.45
C VAL A 112 11.29 -5.91 -6.00
N THR A 113 11.97 -6.56 -6.94
CA THR A 113 13.18 -7.36 -6.67
C THR A 113 14.43 -6.66 -7.17
N THR A 114 15.51 -6.70 -6.39
CA THR A 114 16.83 -6.21 -6.80
C THR A 114 17.92 -7.14 -6.26
N GLN A 115 19.14 -6.98 -6.75
CA GLN A 115 20.31 -7.73 -6.30
C GLN A 115 21.43 -6.78 -5.93
N ASP A 116 22.33 -7.21 -5.03
CA ASP A 116 23.57 -6.48 -4.79
C ASP A 116 24.25 -6.15 -6.12
N THR A 117 24.80 -4.94 -6.22
CA THR A 117 25.46 -4.41 -7.43
C THR A 117 24.54 -4.14 -8.63
N ALA A 118 23.22 -4.34 -8.51
CA ALA A 118 22.29 -3.96 -9.58
C ALA A 118 22.20 -2.43 -9.72
N GLU A 119 22.09 -1.96 -10.97
CA GLU A 119 21.75 -0.56 -11.28
C GLU A 119 20.25 -0.33 -11.05
N ALA A 120 19.86 -0.20 -9.78
CA ALA A 120 18.49 0.14 -9.39
C ALA A 120 18.37 1.61 -8.96
N PRO A 121 17.20 2.25 -9.14
CA PRO A 121 16.95 3.61 -8.68
C PRO A 121 17.17 3.77 -7.17
N GLN A 122 17.68 4.92 -6.76
CA GLN A 122 18.06 5.22 -5.37
C GLN A 122 16.92 5.00 -4.37
N VAL A 123 15.69 5.38 -4.70
CA VAL A 123 14.52 5.20 -3.82
C VAL A 123 14.30 3.73 -3.43
N LEU A 124 14.68 2.76 -4.26
CA LEU A 124 14.56 1.34 -3.92
C LEU A 124 15.55 0.97 -2.80
N TRP A 125 16.80 1.43 -2.92
CA TRP A 125 17.84 1.21 -1.93
C TRP A 125 17.53 1.90 -0.60
N GLU A 126 17.02 3.14 -0.64
CA GLU A 126 16.62 3.87 0.56
C GLU A 126 15.49 3.15 1.32
N VAL A 127 14.50 2.59 0.61
CA VAL A 127 13.45 1.77 1.23
C VAL A 127 14.02 0.50 1.85
N ILE A 128 14.95 -0.19 1.18
CA ILE A 128 15.61 -1.40 1.71
C ILE A 128 16.38 -1.08 2.99
N ASP A 129 17.28 -0.10 2.93
CA ASP A 129 18.18 0.26 4.02
C ASP A 129 17.40 0.77 5.23
N THR A 130 16.40 1.64 5.00
CA THR A 130 15.56 2.18 6.08
C THR A 130 14.74 1.08 6.74
N THR A 131 14.17 0.15 5.98
CA THR A 131 13.40 -0.98 6.55
C THR A 131 14.30 -1.86 7.42
N MET A 132 15.49 -2.21 6.93
CA MET A 132 16.44 -3.04 7.67
C MET A 132 16.99 -2.34 8.91
N LEU A 133 17.23 -1.03 8.83
CA LEU A 133 17.68 -0.22 9.96
C LEU A 133 16.65 -0.23 11.10
N ILE A 134 15.40 0.12 10.80
CA ILE A 134 14.31 0.16 11.79
C ILE A 134 14.17 -1.19 12.50
N ASP A 135 14.09 -2.27 11.72
CA ASP A 135 13.90 -3.62 12.25
C ASP A 135 15.06 -4.02 13.20
N ARG A 136 16.32 -3.75 12.78
CA ARG A 136 17.51 -4.03 13.61
C ARG A 136 17.56 -3.20 14.88
N GLU A 137 17.24 -1.91 14.83
CA GLU A 137 17.24 -1.05 16.01
C GLU A 137 16.15 -1.45 17.01
N LEU A 138 14.97 -1.86 16.53
CA LEU A 138 13.90 -2.37 17.39
C LEU A 138 14.26 -3.69 18.06
N VAL A 139 15.00 -4.56 17.38
CA VAL A 139 15.52 -5.81 17.98
C VAL A 139 16.63 -5.52 18.99
N ALA A 140 17.44 -4.48 18.77
CA ALA A 140 18.56 -4.12 19.64
C ALA A 140 18.16 -3.31 20.89
N ALA A 141 17.01 -2.63 20.87
CA ALA A 141 16.55 -1.83 22.00
C ALA A 141 16.09 -2.74 23.16
N PRO A 142 16.74 -2.72 24.35
CA PRO A 142 16.22 -3.42 25.51
C PRO A 142 14.89 -2.78 25.93
N VAL A 143 13.86 -3.60 26.11
CA VAL A 143 12.58 -3.20 26.68
C VAL A 143 12.85 -2.77 28.13
N ASN A 144 12.93 -1.47 28.39
CA ASN A 144 13.01 -0.90 29.73
C ASN A 144 11.61 -0.77 30.35
#